data_AF-A0A960S4B9-F1
#
_entry.id   AF-A0A960S4B9-F1
#
_cell.length_a   1.000
_cell.length_b   1.000
_cell.length_c   1.000
_cell.angle_alpha   90.00
_cell.angle_beta   90.00
_cell.angle_gamma   90.00
#
_symmetry.space_group_name_H-M   'P 1'
#
loop_
_entity.id
_entity.type
_entity.pdbx_description
1 polymer ?
#
loop_
_entity_poly.entity_id
_entity_poly.type
_entity_poly.pdbx_seq_one_letter_code
_entity_poly.pdbx_strand_id
1 'polypeptide(L)'
;PRAIMISAGITLFLFMLGALSIAIVIPKGDISLVSGLMEALKLYLSQYGLSWLLPTLALLLVVGAIAEVNSWIMGPVKALYTTSVHGNLPPFFQNLNKHGMPTHLLLFQAIVVTIVSFVILYMPTISTAYWILTAISAQIYLIMYIFMFIAAIRLRYSHPHVPRVYKIPHPHKGMWFVASLGLAASIFAICIGFVPPTQLATGSRAIYHSLLFFGLLIMVAIPLIIYQCKRPSWVIHPEEE
;
A
#
# COMPACT_ATOMS: atom_id res chain seq x y z
N PRO A 1 3.22 4.62 22.51
CA PRO A 1 4.41 5.34 22.00
C PRO A 1 5.70 4.50 22.01
N ARG A 2 6.06 3.85 23.13
CA ARG A 2 7.29 3.01 23.21
C ARG A 2 7.30 1.86 22.20
N ALA A 3 6.20 1.12 22.10
CA ALA A 3 6.07 0.04 21.12
C ALA A 3 6.29 0.52 19.67
N ILE A 4 5.71 1.67 19.30
CA ILE A 4 5.88 2.26 17.96
C ILE A 4 7.35 2.62 17.70
N MET A 5 8.03 3.25 18.66
CA MET A 5 9.45 3.61 18.51
C MET A 5 10.35 2.39 18.37
N ILE A 6 10.14 1.37 19.20
CA ILE A 6 10.91 0.12 19.14
C ILE A 6 10.67 -0.58 17.81
N SER A 7 9.40 -0.72 17.39
CA SER A 7 9.04 -1.33 16.11
C SER A 7 9.67 -0.58 14.94
N ALA A 8 9.55 0.74 14.90
CA ALA A 8 10.14 1.55 13.83
C ALA A 8 11.66 1.40 13.76
N GLY A 9 12.34 1.40 14.90
CA GLY A 9 13.79 1.19 14.97
C GLY A 9 14.22 -0.19 14.47
N ILE A 10 13.52 -1.25 14.91
CA ILE A 10 13.80 -2.62 14.46
C ILE A 10 13.53 -2.77 12.96
N THR A 11 12.38 -2.29 12.47
CA THR A 11 12.05 -2.35 11.05
C THR A 11 13.09 -1.62 10.19
N LEU A 12 13.47 -0.40 10.59
CA LEU A 12 14.49 0.37 9.89
C LEU A 12 15.82 -0.38 9.85
N PHE A 13 16.26 -0.91 11.00
CA PHE A 13 17.51 -1.66 11.09
C PHE A 13 17.52 -2.90 10.19
N LEU A 14 16.48 -3.73 10.25
CA LEU A 14 16.39 -4.95 9.45
C LEU A 14 16.31 -4.65 7.95
N PHE A 15 15.53 -3.65 7.54
CA PHE A 15 15.45 -3.25 6.13
C PHE A 15 16.74 -2.65 5.61
N MET A 16 17.45 -1.84 6.41
CA MET A 16 18.76 -1.33 6.02
C MET A 16 19.76 -2.47 5.82
N LEU A 17 19.83 -3.45 6.72
CA LEU A 17 20.74 -4.59 6.57
C LEU A 17 20.44 -5.41 5.31
N GLY A 18 19.16 -5.71 5.06
CA GLY A 18 18.76 -6.44 3.86
C GLY A 18 19.09 -5.68 2.57
N ALA A 19 18.75 -4.39 2.51
CA ALA A 19 19.03 -3.55 1.34
C ALA A 19 20.54 -3.38 1.09
N LEU A 20 21.33 -3.16 2.15
CA LEU A 20 22.79 -3.04 2.04
C LEU A 20 23.44 -4.35 1.58
N SER A 21 22.97 -5.50 2.05
CA SER A 21 23.50 -6.79 1.62
C SER A 21 23.34 -6.99 0.10
N ILE A 22 22.20 -6.61 -0.47
CA ILE A 22 21.99 -6.67 -1.93
C ILE A 22 22.88 -5.63 -2.63
N ALA A 23 22.90 -4.39 -2.13
CA ALA A 23 23.60 -3.27 -2.78
C ALA A 23 25.13 -3.38 -2.78
N ILE A 24 25.72 -4.13 -1.84
CA ILE A 24 27.18 -4.36 -1.78
C ILE A 24 27.63 -5.35 -2.86
N VAL A 25 26.79 -6.33 -3.20
CA VAL A 25 27.17 -7.45 -4.06
C VAL A 25 26.73 -7.26 -5.51
N ILE A 26 25.59 -6.61 -5.73
CA ILE A 26 25.08 -6.36 -7.09
C ILE A 26 25.50 -4.95 -7.53
N PRO A 27 26.14 -4.79 -8.71
CA PRO A 27 26.41 -3.48 -9.27
C PRO A 27 25.14 -2.64 -9.40
N LYS A 28 25.23 -1.34 -9.11
CA LYS A 28 24.05 -0.43 -9.04
C LYS A 28 23.17 -0.44 -10.30
N GLY A 29 23.78 -0.64 -11.48
CA GLY A 29 23.06 -0.67 -12.76
C GLY A 29 22.27 -1.96 -13.02
N ASP A 30 22.62 -3.04 -12.31
CA ASP A 30 22.07 -4.38 -12.55
C ASP A 30 21.05 -4.80 -11.48
N ILE A 31 20.78 -3.95 -10.48
CA ILE A 31 19.83 -4.26 -9.42
C ILE A 31 18.41 -4.29 -9.99
N SER A 32 17.88 -5.50 -10.16
CA SER A 32 16.47 -5.72 -10.45
C SER A 32 15.63 -5.53 -9.19
N LEU A 33 14.55 -4.75 -9.29
CA LEU A 33 13.60 -4.56 -8.19
C LEU A 33 12.80 -5.83 -7.85
N VAL A 34 12.74 -6.79 -8.78
CA VAL A 34 11.95 -8.02 -8.63
C VAL A 34 12.82 -9.22 -8.34
N SER A 35 13.91 -9.40 -9.09
CA SER A 35 14.81 -10.56 -8.97
C SER A 35 16.06 -10.29 -8.12
N GLY A 36 16.30 -9.05 -7.68
CA GLY A 36 17.55 -8.67 -7.01
C GLY A 36 17.88 -9.49 -5.76
N LEU A 37 16.87 -9.90 -4.98
CA LEU A 37 17.09 -10.79 -3.84
C LEU A 37 17.66 -12.15 -4.28
N MET A 38 17.08 -12.76 -5.32
CA MET A 38 17.50 -14.07 -5.82
C MET A 38 18.88 -13.99 -6.48
N GLU A 39 19.15 -12.90 -7.20
CA GLU A 39 20.46 -12.63 -7.80
C GLU A 39 21.54 -12.46 -6.73
N ALA A 40 21.25 -11.73 -5.65
CA ALA A 40 22.18 -11.58 -4.53
C ALA A 40 22.47 -12.94 -3.88
N LEU A 41 21.43 -13.73 -3.59
CA LEU A 41 21.58 -15.08 -3.03
C LEU A 41 22.42 -15.98 -3.93
N LYS A 42 22.20 -15.93 -5.26
CA LYS A 42 23.00 -16.68 -6.22
C LYS A 42 24.48 -16.29 -6.15
N LEU A 43 24.78 -14.99 -6.15
CA LEU A 43 26.16 -14.49 -6.09
C LEU A 43 26.84 -14.93 -4.79
N TYR A 44 26.18 -14.76 -3.63
CA TYR A 44 26.72 -15.22 -2.34
C TYR A 44 26.96 -16.73 -2.32
N LEU A 45 25.96 -17.53 -2.66
CA LEU A 45 26.08 -18.99 -2.60
C LEU A 45 27.13 -19.54 -3.58
N SER A 46 27.30 -18.90 -4.74
CA SER A 46 28.30 -19.32 -5.72
C SER A 46 29.73 -19.17 -5.22
N GLN A 47 30.01 -18.14 -4.42
CA GLN A 47 31.33 -17.94 -3.78
C GLN A 47 31.70 -19.06 -2.81
N TYR A 48 30.70 -19.69 -2.19
CA TYR A 48 30.90 -20.80 -1.24
C TYR A 48 30.70 -22.18 -1.87
N GLY A 49 30.47 -22.27 -3.18
CA GLY A 49 30.16 -23.53 -3.86
C GLY A 49 28.81 -24.14 -3.46
N LEU A 50 27.89 -23.34 -2.87
CA LEU A 50 26.59 -23.77 -2.34
C LEU A 50 25.41 -23.48 -3.29
N SER A 51 25.68 -23.28 -4.58
CA SER A 51 24.67 -22.92 -5.59
C SER A 51 23.49 -23.91 -5.66
N TRP A 52 23.66 -25.15 -5.20
CA TRP A 52 22.61 -26.16 -5.12
C TRP A 52 21.47 -25.80 -4.17
N LEU A 53 21.70 -24.91 -3.19
CA LEU A 53 20.65 -24.42 -2.27
C LEU A 53 19.68 -23.43 -2.94
N LEU A 54 20.07 -22.84 -4.07
CA LEU A 54 19.32 -21.76 -4.71
C LEU A 54 17.87 -22.17 -5.06
N PRO A 55 17.59 -23.34 -5.67
CA PRO A 55 16.22 -23.75 -5.97
C PRO A 55 15.37 -23.95 -4.71
N THR A 56 15.95 -24.47 -3.63
CA THR A 56 15.24 -24.65 -2.35
C THR A 56 14.85 -23.32 -1.74
N LEU A 57 15.77 -22.34 -1.72
CA LEU A 57 15.47 -20.99 -1.24
C LEU A 57 14.43 -20.30 -2.13
N ALA A 58 14.49 -20.48 -3.45
CA ALA A 58 13.48 -19.98 -4.37
C ALA A 58 12.09 -20.55 -4.07
N LEU A 59 11.99 -21.86 -3.80
CA LEU A 59 10.72 -22.49 -3.42
C LEU A 59 10.17 -21.92 -2.11
N LEU A 60 11.01 -21.76 -1.09
CA LEU A 60 10.60 -21.17 0.19
C LEU A 60 10.09 -19.73 0.02
N LEU A 61 10.73 -18.93 -0.83
CA LEU A 61 10.29 -17.58 -1.15
C LEU A 61 8.93 -17.58 -1.86
N VAL A 62 8.71 -18.49 -2.82
CA VAL A 62 7.42 -18.63 -3.51
C VAL A 62 6.32 -19.02 -2.53
N VAL A 63 6.57 -19.98 -1.64
CA VAL A 63 5.60 -20.38 -0.60
C VAL A 63 5.27 -19.20 0.32
N GLY A 64 6.28 -18.44 0.75
CA GLY A 64 6.09 -17.22 1.54
C GLY A 64 5.23 -16.18 0.81
N ALA A 65 5.51 -15.92 -0.45
CA ALA A 65 4.76 -14.96 -1.27
C ALA A 65 3.29 -15.39 -1.46
N ILE A 66 3.02 -16.68 -1.67
CA ILE A 66 1.63 -17.20 -1.78
C ILE A 66 0.89 -17.03 -0.46
N ALA A 67 1.53 -17.34 0.67
CA ALA A 67 0.94 -17.17 1.99
C ALA A 67 0.62 -15.70 2.31
N GLU A 68 1.53 -14.79 1.91
CA GLU A 68 1.32 -13.35 2.02
C GLU A 68 0.12 -12.89 1.18
N VAL A 69 0.09 -13.21 -0.12
CA VAL A 69 -0.99 -12.83 -1.03
C VAL A 69 -2.35 -13.35 -0.53
N ASN A 70 -2.41 -14.60 -0.07
CA ASN A 70 -3.64 -15.18 0.48
C ASN A 70 -4.18 -14.40 1.69
N SER A 71 -3.28 -13.94 2.57
CA SER A 71 -3.65 -13.14 3.74
C SER A 71 -4.16 -11.75 3.34
N TRP A 72 -3.52 -11.13 2.33
CA TRP A 72 -3.89 -9.80 1.83
C TRP A 72 -5.16 -9.78 0.98
N ILE A 73 -5.57 -10.88 0.36
CA ILE A 73 -6.84 -10.94 -0.37
C ILE A 73 -8.04 -10.78 0.59
N MET A 74 -7.93 -11.33 1.79
CA MET A 74 -9.05 -11.48 2.71
C MET A 74 -9.19 -10.32 3.71
N GLY A 75 -8.08 -9.85 4.25
CA GLY A 75 -8.07 -8.83 5.31
C GLY A 75 -8.78 -7.51 4.92
N PRO A 76 -8.33 -6.81 3.87
CA PRO A 76 -8.91 -5.54 3.44
C PRO A 76 -10.38 -5.65 3.04
N VAL A 77 -10.75 -6.74 2.37
CA VAL A 77 -12.13 -6.95 1.92
C VAL A 77 -13.09 -7.16 3.09
N LYS A 78 -12.68 -7.92 4.11
CA LYS A 78 -13.48 -8.05 5.35
C LYS A 78 -13.58 -6.71 6.08
N ALA A 79 -12.49 -5.97 6.19
CA ALA A 79 -12.49 -4.63 6.82
C ALA A 79 -13.42 -3.66 6.07
N LEU A 80 -13.36 -3.65 4.74
CA LEU A 80 -14.22 -2.83 3.89
C LEU A 80 -15.70 -3.25 4.03
N TYR A 81 -15.98 -4.54 4.09
CA TYR A 81 -17.33 -5.07 4.33
C TYR A 81 -17.91 -4.60 5.67
N THR A 82 -17.14 -4.58 6.75
CA THR A 82 -17.62 -4.06 8.05
C THR A 82 -18.08 -2.61 7.98
N THR A 83 -17.49 -1.80 7.09
CA THR A 83 -17.96 -0.43 6.87
C THR A 83 -19.15 -0.35 5.91
N SER A 84 -19.33 -1.35 5.04
CA SER A 84 -20.34 -1.34 3.98
C SER A 84 -21.76 -1.49 4.54
N VAL A 85 -21.95 -2.30 5.58
CA VAL A 85 -23.25 -2.53 6.26
C VAL A 85 -23.86 -1.25 6.83
N HIS A 86 -23.03 -0.23 7.13
CA HIS A 86 -23.49 1.11 7.52
C HIS A 86 -23.88 2.01 6.32
N GLY A 87 -24.17 1.40 5.17
CA GLY A 87 -24.53 2.06 3.93
C GLY A 87 -23.40 2.84 3.26
N ASN A 88 -22.13 2.56 3.59
CA ASN A 88 -20.99 3.24 2.94
C ASN A 88 -20.68 2.73 1.53
N LEU A 89 -21.23 1.58 1.14
CA LEU A 89 -21.15 1.04 -0.22
C LEU A 89 -22.55 0.66 -0.73
N PRO A 90 -22.77 0.57 -2.05
CA PRO A 90 -24.00 0.05 -2.62
C PRO A 90 -24.36 -1.36 -2.10
N PRO A 91 -25.66 -1.71 -1.97
CA PRO A 91 -26.12 -3.02 -1.50
C PRO A 91 -25.51 -4.19 -2.28
N PHE A 92 -25.21 -4.00 -3.56
CA PHE A 92 -24.52 -4.98 -4.39
C PHE A 92 -23.20 -5.48 -3.74
N PHE A 93 -22.44 -4.61 -3.09
CA PHE A 93 -21.17 -4.94 -2.41
C PHE A 93 -21.34 -5.43 -0.97
N GLN A 94 -22.57 -5.47 -0.46
CA GLN A 94 -22.88 -5.91 0.91
C GLN A 94 -23.35 -7.37 0.97
N ASN A 95 -23.40 -8.07 -0.16
CA ASN A 95 -23.81 -9.47 -0.22
C ASN A 95 -22.70 -10.41 0.25
N LEU A 96 -23.05 -11.34 1.15
CA LEU A 96 -22.22 -12.46 1.55
C LEU A 96 -22.68 -13.74 0.84
N ASN A 97 -21.74 -14.66 0.56
CA ASN A 97 -22.08 -16.01 0.14
C ASN A 97 -22.38 -16.92 1.35
N LYS A 98 -22.72 -18.19 1.08
CA LYS A 98 -22.99 -19.23 2.10
C LYS A 98 -21.86 -19.48 3.11
N HIS A 99 -20.65 -19.00 2.84
CA HIS A 99 -19.48 -19.11 3.72
C HIS A 99 -19.15 -17.79 4.43
N GLY A 100 -20.06 -16.81 4.42
CA GLY A 100 -19.86 -15.52 5.06
C GLY A 100 -18.83 -14.64 4.37
N MET A 101 -18.59 -14.85 3.07
CA MET A 101 -17.57 -14.11 2.31
C MET A 101 -18.19 -13.10 1.34
N PRO A 102 -17.73 -11.82 1.34
CA PRO A 102 -18.23 -10.80 0.43
C PRO A 102 -17.70 -10.98 -1.01
N THR A 103 -18.30 -11.92 -1.73
CA THR A 103 -17.85 -12.35 -3.08
C THR A 103 -17.76 -11.20 -4.07
N HIS A 104 -18.72 -10.27 -4.08
CA HIS A 104 -18.71 -9.16 -5.04
C HIS A 104 -17.55 -8.18 -4.78
N LEU A 105 -17.16 -7.95 -3.52
CA LEU A 105 -15.98 -7.15 -3.19
C LEU A 105 -14.69 -7.87 -3.59
N LEU A 106 -14.62 -9.19 -3.38
CA LEU A 106 -13.48 -10.01 -3.83
C LEU A 106 -13.31 -9.96 -5.35
N LEU A 107 -14.40 -10.09 -6.11
CA LEU A 107 -14.38 -10.00 -7.57
C LEU A 107 -14.00 -8.59 -8.03
N PHE A 108 -14.53 -7.55 -7.38
CA PHE A 108 -14.19 -6.17 -7.70
C PHE A 108 -12.69 -5.88 -7.51
N GLN A 109 -12.09 -6.25 -6.37
CA GLN A 109 -10.64 -6.08 -6.20
C GLN A 109 -9.84 -6.88 -7.23
N ALA A 110 -10.28 -8.10 -7.58
CA ALA A 110 -9.58 -8.93 -8.56
C ALA A 110 -9.59 -8.28 -9.94
N ILE A 111 -10.72 -7.70 -10.35
CA ILE A 111 -10.84 -6.93 -11.60
C ILE A 111 -9.92 -5.71 -11.57
N VAL A 112 -9.95 -4.94 -10.48
CA VAL A 112 -9.09 -3.75 -10.32
C VAL A 112 -7.61 -4.11 -10.41
N VAL A 113 -7.16 -5.13 -9.66
CA VAL A 113 -5.76 -5.61 -9.70
C VAL A 113 -5.37 -6.10 -11.09
N THR A 114 -6.27 -6.82 -11.77
CA THR A 114 -6.01 -7.30 -13.14
C THR A 114 -5.84 -6.13 -14.12
N ILE A 115 -6.72 -5.14 -14.06
CA ILE A 115 -6.66 -3.94 -14.91
C ILE A 115 -5.36 -3.18 -14.66
N VAL A 116 -5.02 -2.95 -13.39
CA VAL A 116 -3.80 -2.23 -12.99
C VAL A 116 -2.54 -3.00 -13.42
N SER A 117 -2.56 -4.32 -13.38
CA SER A 117 -1.45 -5.17 -13.80
C SER A 117 -1.12 -5.04 -15.30
N PHE A 118 -2.04 -4.57 -16.14
CA PHE A 118 -1.75 -4.30 -17.55
C PHE A 118 -0.69 -3.20 -17.76
N VAL A 119 -0.34 -2.41 -16.75
CA VAL A 119 0.82 -1.50 -16.80
C VAL A 119 2.09 -2.24 -17.23
N ILE A 120 2.24 -3.53 -16.85
CA ILE A 120 3.39 -4.36 -17.25
C ILE A 120 3.54 -4.44 -18.77
N LEU A 121 2.43 -4.44 -19.53
CA LEU A 121 2.46 -4.53 -21.00
C LEU A 121 2.99 -3.27 -21.69
N TYR A 122 2.89 -2.12 -21.02
CA TYR A 122 3.31 -0.84 -21.57
C TYR A 122 4.71 -0.42 -21.14
N MET A 123 5.28 -1.11 -20.15
CA MET A 123 6.58 -0.76 -19.58
C MET A 123 7.73 -1.53 -20.24
N PRO A 124 8.90 -0.90 -20.44
CA PRO A 124 10.05 -1.57 -21.04
C PRO A 124 10.58 -2.74 -20.22
N THR A 125 10.42 -2.70 -18.90
CA THR A 125 10.91 -3.74 -17.98
C THR A 125 9.92 -4.01 -16.85
N ILE A 126 9.97 -5.23 -16.31
CA ILE A 126 9.17 -5.64 -15.15
C ILE A 126 9.50 -4.78 -13.93
N SER A 127 10.79 -4.44 -13.70
CA SER A 127 11.20 -3.55 -12.61
C SER A 127 10.56 -2.17 -12.71
N THR A 128 10.45 -1.62 -13.92
CA THR A 128 9.79 -0.32 -14.14
C THR A 128 8.29 -0.40 -13.84
N ALA A 129 7.63 -1.46 -14.31
CA ALA A 129 6.21 -1.68 -14.00
C ALA A 129 5.99 -1.84 -12.49
N TYR A 130 6.80 -2.67 -11.84
CA TYR A 130 6.76 -2.88 -10.39
C TYR A 130 6.97 -1.57 -9.62
N TRP A 131 7.92 -0.72 -10.06
CA TRP A 131 8.13 0.59 -9.47
C TRP A 131 6.90 1.50 -9.61
N ILE A 132 6.32 1.61 -10.81
CA ILE A 132 5.13 2.45 -11.05
C ILE A 132 3.95 1.96 -10.22
N LEU A 133 3.69 0.66 -10.18
CA LEU A 133 2.61 0.07 -9.39
C LEU A 133 2.79 0.34 -7.89
N THR A 134 4.02 0.15 -7.39
CA THR A 134 4.39 0.47 -6.00
C THR A 134 4.21 1.96 -5.71
N ALA A 135 4.62 2.83 -6.63
CA ALA A 135 4.49 4.29 -6.50
C ALA A 135 3.01 4.73 -6.47
N ILE A 136 2.17 4.22 -7.36
CA ILE A 136 0.72 4.51 -7.36
C ILE A 136 0.10 4.07 -6.03
N SER A 137 0.39 2.84 -5.59
CA SER A 137 -0.11 2.30 -4.32
C SER A 137 0.31 3.19 -3.14
N ALA A 138 1.60 3.52 -3.04
CA ALA A 138 2.12 4.39 -1.99
C ALA A 138 1.45 5.78 -2.01
N GLN A 139 1.27 6.39 -3.18
CA GLN A 139 0.64 7.70 -3.32
C GLN A 139 -0.83 7.70 -2.86
N ILE A 140 -1.60 6.65 -3.18
CA ILE A 140 -2.99 6.51 -2.71
C ILE A 140 -3.01 6.46 -1.16
N TYR A 141 -2.13 5.68 -0.56
CA TYR A 141 -1.99 5.64 0.90
C TYR A 141 -1.62 7.01 1.49
N LEU A 142 -0.70 7.74 0.86
CA LEU A 142 -0.28 9.06 1.34
C LEU A 142 -1.41 10.10 1.26
N ILE A 143 -2.27 10.04 0.24
CA ILE A 143 -3.48 10.88 0.18
C ILE A 143 -4.40 10.59 1.38
N MET A 144 -4.61 9.31 1.70
CA MET A 144 -5.38 8.94 2.89
C MET A 144 -4.72 9.47 4.17
N TYR A 145 -3.39 9.38 4.31
CA TYR A 145 -2.66 9.95 5.44
C TYR A 145 -2.85 11.47 5.55
N ILE A 146 -2.83 12.20 4.43
CA ILE A 146 -3.12 13.64 4.40
C ILE A 146 -4.50 13.93 5.00
N PHE A 147 -5.55 13.23 4.55
CA PHE A 147 -6.88 13.39 5.11
C PHE A 147 -6.93 13.03 6.60
N MET A 148 -6.23 11.98 7.01
CA MET A 148 -6.18 11.54 8.40
C MET A 148 -5.48 12.58 9.30
N PHE A 149 -4.36 13.18 8.89
CA PHE A 149 -3.68 14.21 9.66
C PHE A 149 -4.54 15.47 9.81
N ILE A 150 -5.18 15.92 8.72
CA ILE A 150 -6.11 17.07 8.74
C ILE A 150 -7.30 16.78 9.65
N ALA A 151 -7.91 15.60 9.52
CA ALA A 151 -9.04 15.18 10.34
C ALA A 151 -8.68 15.12 11.82
N ALA A 152 -7.47 14.64 12.15
CA ALA A 152 -7.02 14.56 13.52
C ALA A 152 -6.84 15.96 14.14
N ILE A 153 -6.27 16.93 13.41
CA ILE A 153 -6.20 18.32 13.86
C ILE A 153 -7.63 18.87 14.07
N ARG A 154 -8.51 18.71 13.07
CA ARG A 154 -9.89 19.20 13.14
C ARG A 154 -10.64 18.60 14.32
N LEU A 155 -10.51 17.30 14.58
CA LEU A 155 -11.16 16.58 15.68
C LEU A 155 -10.74 17.13 17.06
N ARG A 156 -9.51 17.64 17.18
CA ARG A 156 -9.05 18.26 18.43
C ARG A 156 -9.84 19.50 18.79
N TYR A 157 -10.29 20.27 17.79
CA TYR A 157 -11.04 21.50 17.97
C TYR A 157 -12.55 21.30 17.90
N SER A 158 -13.04 20.43 17.00
CA SER A 158 -14.48 20.23 16.81
C SER A 158 -15.12 19.39 17.91
N HIS A 159 -14.39 18.42 18.48
CA HIS A 159 -14.91 17.52 19.52
C HIS A 159 -13.93 17.43 20.70
N PRO A 160 -13.69 18.53 21.44
CA PRO A 160 -12.68 18.56 22.49
C PRO A 160 -13.02 17.63 23.67
N HIS A 161 -14.31 17.48 24.00
CA HIS A 161 -14.80 16.75 25.17
C HIS A 161 -14.87 15.23 25.01
N VAL A 162 -14.59 14.68 23.82
CA VAL A 162 -14.58 13.22 23.63
C VAL A 162 -13.45 12.61 24.47
N PRO A 163 -13.74 11.61 25.33
CA PRO A 163 -12.73 10.93 26.12
C PRO A 163 -11.75 10.18 25.20
N ARG A 164 -10.45 10.33 25.45
CA ARG A 164 -9.39 9.75 24.62
C ARG A 164 -8.47 8.91 25.50
N VAL A 165 -8.42 7.61 25.22
CA VAL A 165 -7.57 6.63 25.93
C VAL A 165 -6.09 6.98 25.76
N TYR A 166 -5.72 7.49 24.59
CA TYR A 166 -4.38 8.00 24.30
C TYR A 166 -4.42 9.48 23.93
N LYS A 167 -3.44 10.25 24.42
CA LYS A 167 -3.29 11.68 24.13
C LYS A 167 -1.83 11.95 23.78
N ILE A 168 -1.61 12.66 22.67
CA ILE A 168 -0.29 13.19 22.32
C ILE A 168 0.12 14.21 23.40
N PRO A 169 1.38 14.18 23.88
CA PRO A 169 1.89 15.19 24.80
C PRO A 169 1.67 16.60 24.23
N HIS A 170 1.25 17.55 25.06
CA HIS A 170 0.84 18.90 24.64
C HIS A 170 -0.36 18.89 23.65
N PRO A 171 -1.61 18.84 24.17
CA PRO A 171 -2.87 18.76 23.42
C PRO A 171 -2.98 19.48 22.08
N HIS A 172 -2.56 20.74 22.01
CA HIS A 172 -2.67 21.57 20.81
C HIS A 172 -1.34 21.66 20.08
N LYS A 173 -0.29 22.14 20.77
CA LYS A 173 1.04 22.32 20.16
C LYS A 173 1.65 21.01 19.66
N GLY A 174 1.60 19.94 20.46
CA GLY A 174 2.11 18.63 20.07
C GLY A 174 1.27 17.98 18.97
N MET A 175 -0.04 18.18 18.99
CA MET A 175 -0.92 17.71 17.91
C MET A 175 -0.59 18.39 16.58
N TRP A 176 -0.47 19.72 16.58
CA TRP A 176 -0.06 20.48 15.40
C TRP A 176 1.32 20.06 14.92
N PHE A 177 2.31 19.94 15.82
CA PHE A 177 3.65 19.54 15.44
C PHE A 177 3.68 18.17 14.75
N VAL A 178 3.10 17.13 15.37
CA VAL A 178 3.10 15.77 14.82
C VAL A 178 2.30 15.69 13.53
N ALA A 179 1.10 16.28 13.50
CA ALA A 179 0.24 16.21 12.32
C ALA A 179 0.79 17.03 11.15
N SER A 180 1.34 18.23 11.38
CA SER A 180 1.98 19.04 10.34
C SER A 180 3.25 18.40 9.80
N LEU A 181 4.06 17.75 10.67
CA LEU A 181 5.23 17.01 10.23
C LEU A 181 4.83 15.83 9.33
N GLY A 182 3.82 15.05 9.75
CA GLY A 182 3.29 13.95 8.95
C GLY A 182 2.70 14.43 7.61
N LEU A 183 1.92 15.51 7.63
CA LEU A 183 1.35 16.13 6.44
C LEU A 183 2.45 16.58 5.46
N ALA A 184 3.47 17.30 5.95
CA ALA A 184 4.57 17.78 5.14
C ALA A 184 5.36 16.61 4.53
N ALA A 185 5.64 15.56 5.32
CA ALA A 185 6.30 14.36 4.83
C ALA A 185 5.48 13.64 3.76
N SER A 186 4.16 13.52 3.93
CA SER A 186 3.27 12.90 2.95
C SER A 186 3.22 13.69 1.64
N ILE A 187 3.08 15.02 1.71
CA ILE A 187 3.10 15.88 0.51
C ILE A 187 4.45 15.77 -0.20
N PHE A 188 5.56 15.85 0.54
CA PHE A 188 6.89 15.71 -0.01
C PHE A 188 7.10 14.36 -0.70
N ALA A 189 6.66 13.27 -0.07
CA ALA A 189 6.76 11.93 -0.65
C ALA A 189 5.90 11.76 -1.92
N ILE A 190 4.70 12.37 -1.96
CA ILE A 190 3.90 12.42 -3.20
C ILE A 190 4.66 13.16 -4.30
N CYS A 191 5.23 14.33 -4.01
CA CYS A 191 6.03 15.09 -4.99
C CYS A 191 7.21 14.27 -5.52
N ILE A 192 7.94 13.56 -4.65
CA ILE A 192 9.03 12.66 -5.07
C ILE A 192 8.50 11.50 -5.92
N GLY A 193 7.31 10.97 -5.63
CA GLY A 193 6.71 9.89 -6.40
C GLY A 193 6.49 10.23 -7.88
N PHE A 194 6.42 11.51 -8.25
CA PHE A 194 6.34 11.96 -9.65
C PHE A 194 7.71 12.15 -10.32
N VAL A 195 8.81 12.01 -9.58
CA VAL A 195 10.16 12.11 -10.15
C VAL A 195 10.62 10.72 -10.60
N PRO A 196 10.78 10.46 -11.91
CA PRO A 196 11.20 9.16 -12.39
C PRO A 196 12.64 8.85 -11.94
N PRO A 197 12.92 7.64 -11.43
CA PRO A 197 14.26 7.25 -11.07
C PRO A 197 15.15 7.14 -12.32
N THR A 198 16.36 7.71 -12.26
CA THR A 198 17.31 7.73 -13.37
C THR A 198 17.92 6.36 -13.70
N GLN A 199 17.80 5.41 -12.77
CA GLN A 199 18.35 4.05 -12.89
C GLN A 199 17.40 3.08 -13.60
N LEU A 200 16.11 3.42 -13.69
CA LEU A 200 15.12 2.56 -14.35
C LEU A 200 14.82 3.08 -15.75
N ALA A 201 14.69 2.16 -16.69
CA ALA A 201 14.21 2.43 -18.04
C ALA A 201 12.70 2.74 -18.01
N THR A 202 12.34 3.94 -17.55
CA THR A 202 10.96 4.42 -17.43
C THR A 202 10.27 4.70 -18.77
N GLY A 203 10.97 4.48 -19.89
CA GLY A 203 10.47 4.73 -21.24
C GLY A 203 10.25 6.23 -21.47
N SER A 204 9.08 6.59 -22.01
CA SER A 204 8.72 8.00 -22.17
C SER A 204 8.30 8.62 -20.85
N ARG A 205 8.89 9.76 -20.48
CA ARG A 205 8.49 10.54 -19.29
C ARG A 205 7.01 10.90 -19.32
N ALA A 206 6.43 11.12 -20.51
CA ALA A 206 5.02 11.41 -20.65
C ALA A 206 4.15 10.22 -20.25
N ILE A 207 4.54 8.99 -20.64
CA ILE A 207 3.83 7.75 -20.26
C ILE A 207 3.98 7.51 -18.76
N TYR A 208 5.16 7.72 -18.19
CA TYR A 208 5.38 7.58 -16.74
C TYR A 208 4.46 8.52 -15.94
N HIS A 209 4.48 9.83 -16.23
CA HIS A 209 3.66 10.79 -15.51
C HIS A 209 2.16 10.58 -15.76
N SER A 210 1.75 10.21 -16.98
CA SER A 210 0.33 9.98 -17.27
C SER A 210 -0.20 8.76 -16.53
N LEU A 211 0.54 7.64 -16.51
CA LEU A 211 0.14 6.45 -15.76
C LEU A 211 0.03 6.72 -14.27
N LEU A 212 1.00 7.42 -13.69
CA LEU A 212 0.93 7.81 -12.27
C LEU A 212 -0.27 8.72 -11.99
N PHE A 213 -0.41 9.80 -12.77
CA PHE A 213 -1.45 10.80 -12.54
C PHE A 213 -2.86 10.22 -12.73
N PHE A 214 -3.12 9.57 -13.86
CA PHE A 214 -4.43 8.97 -14.14
C PHE A 214 -4.70 7.77 -13.26
N GLY A 215 -3.70 6.94 -12.96
CA GLY A 215 -3.82 5.83 -12.02
C GLY A 215 -4.25 6.31 -10.64
N LEU A 216 -3.56 7.32 -10.11
CA LEU A 216 -3.92 7.96 -8.84
C LEU A 216 -5.31 8.59 -8.88
N LEU A 217 -5.60 9.38 -9.93
CA LEU A 217 -6.88 10.05 -10.10
C LEU A 217 -8.05 9.07 -10.11
N ILE A 218 -7.96 8.01 -10.91
CA ILE A 218 -9.00 6.98 -11.02
C ILE A 218 -9.20 6.29 -9.67
N MET A 219 -8.12 5.88 -9.00
CA MET A 219 -8.21 5.16 -7.73
C MET A 219 -8.78 6.01 -6.59
N VAL A 220 -8.49 7.31 -6.58
CA VAL A 220 -9.07 8.26 -5.62
C VAL A 220 -10.52 8.62 -5.99
N ALA A 221 -10.83 8.71 -7.29
CA ALA A 221 -12.18 9.05 -7.75
C ALA A 221 -13.20 7.97 -7.40
N ILE A 222 -12.86 6.67 -7.50
CA ILE A 222 -13.77 5.56 -7.21
C ILE A 222 -14.45 5.71 -5.83
N PRO A 223 -13.73 5.77 -4.69
CA PRO A 223 -14.38 5.90 -3.38
C PRO A 223 -15.11 7.23 -3.20
N LEU A 224 -14.64 8.32 -3.80
CA LEU A 224 -15.30 9.63 -3.70
C LEU A 224 -16.63 9.66 -4.47
N ILE A 225 -16.68 9.07 -5.66
CA ILE A 225 -17.91 8.92 -6.44
C ILE A 225 -18.90 8.04 -5.68
N ILE A 226 -18.45 6.91 -5.13
CA ILE A 226 -19.31 6.04 -4.31
C ILE A 226 -19.89 6.82 -3.12
N TYR A 227 -19.06 7.62 -2.45
CA TYR A 227 -19.50 8.46 -1.33
C TYR A 227 -20.52 9.52 -1.75
N GLN A 228 -20.32 10.21 -2.87
CA GLN A 228 -21.27 11.20 -3.40
C GLN A 228 -22.60 10.56 -3.85
N CYS A 229 -22.55 9.33 -4.37
CA CYS A 229 -23.74 8.59 -4.76
C CYS A 229 -24.43 7.87 -3.59
N LYS A 230 -23.96 8.03 -2.35
CA LYS A 230 -24.51 7.37 -1.16
C LYS A 230 -25.99 7.69 -0.99
N ARG A 231 -26.81 6.63 -0.87
CA ARG A 231 -28.26 6.74 -0.65
C ARG A 231 -28.64 6.22 0.73
N PRO A 232 -29.67 6.79 1.39
CA PRO A 232 -30.17 6.25 2.66
C PRO A 232 -30.57 4.77 2.57
N SER A 233 -31.10 4.34 1.42
CA SER A 233 -31.51 2.95 1.16
C SER A 233 -30.35 1.95 1.11
N TRP A 234 -29.10 2.40 1.17
CA TRP A 234 -27.94 1.51 1.22
C TRP A 234 -27.68 0.95 2.61
N VAL A 235 -28.27 1.53 3.66
CA VAL A 235 -28.16 0.97 5.01
C VAL A 235 -28.99 -0.31 5.05
N ILE A 236 -28.34 -1.45 5.23
CA ILE A 236 -29.03 -2.71 5.50
C ILE A 236 -29.19 -2.77 7.02
N HIS A 237 -30.42 -2.64 7.49
CA HIS A 237 -30.75 -3.01 8.86
C HIS A 237 -30.66 -4.54 8.90
N PRO A 238 -29.80 -5.13 9.75
CA PRO A 238 -29.87 -6.57 9.99
C PRO A 238 -31.31 -6.86 10.42
N GLU A 239 -31.99 -7.80 9.75
CA GLU A 239 -33.24 -8.34 10.29
C GLU A 239 -32.91 -8.87 11.69
N GLU A 240 -33.66 -8.42 12.70
CA GLU A 240 -33.57 -8.93 14.06
C GLU A 240 -33.93 -10.42 14.02
N GLU A 241 -32.92 -11.30 14.01
CA GLU A 241 -33.06 -12.72 14.34
C GLU A 241 -33.29 -12.93 15.85
#